data_AF-A0A918LKH2-F1
#
_entry.id   AF-A0A918LKH2-F1
#
_cell.length_a   1.000
_cell.length_b   1.000
_cell.length_c   1.000
_cell.angle_alpha   90.00
_cell.angle_beta   90.00
_cell.angle_gamma   90.00
#
_symmetry.space_group_name_H-M   'P 1'
#
loop_
_entity.id
_entity.type
_entity.pdbx_description
1 polymer ?
#
loop_
_entity_poly.entity_id
_entity_poly.type
_entity_poly.pdbx_seq_one_letter_code
_entity_poly.pdbx_strand_id
1 'polypeptide(L)'
;MSTYSVDSSGYQENVRHLDAAAEGIGTAASQMPGEQCSLHDVYGGEDSGPAFERCVTAWHDEAGVLRSALEEIAGKLRITGTNYGAAEDSALQRVQGAARTGGQPPVPAASEPSPFG
;
A
#
# COMPACT_ATOMS: atom_id res chain seq x y z
N MET A 1 -11.41 26.50 12.78
CA MET A 1 -10.77 25.82 11.64
C MET A 1 -10.13 24.54 12.19
N SER A 2 -10.71 23.37 11.87
CA SER A 2 -10.20 22.08 12.35
C SER A 2 -9.03 21.65 11.46
N THR A 3 -7.83 21.58 12.03
CA THR A 3 -6.58 21.21 11.34
C THR A 3 -6.39 19.70 11.18
N TYR A 4 -7.38 18.89 11.56
CA TYR A 4 -7.29 17.42 11.55
C TYR A 4 -7.77 16.77 10.25
N SER A 5 -8.30 17.54 9.28
CA SER A 5 -8.76 16.96 8.00
C SER A 5 -7.64 16.67 7.00
N VAL A 6 -6.37 16.79 7.40
CA VAL A 6 -5.24 16.36 6.59
C VAL A 6 -4.98 14.90 6.92
N ASP A 7 -5.39 13.98 6.04
CA ASP A 7 -4.50 13.03 5.35
C ASP A 7 -5.27 11.89 4.63
N SER A 8 -6.60 11.81 4.75
CA SER A 8 -7.33 10.70 4.12
C SER A 8 -7.33 10.77 2.59
N SER A 9 -7.43 11.97 2.02
CA SER A 9 -7.35 12.18 0.58
C SER A 9 -5.94 11.96 0.03
N GLY A 10 -4.90 12.29 0.80
CA GLY A 10 -3.51 12.21 0.39
C GLY A 10 -3.03 10.78 0.21
N TYR A 11 -3.29 9.90 1.18
CA TYR A 11 -2.91 8.49 1.02
C TYR A 11 -3.74 7.80 -0.08
N GLN A 12 -5.02 8.15 -0.24
CA GLN A 12 -5.86 7.57 -1.29
C GLN A 12 -5.36 7.93 -2.70
N GLU A 13 -4.91 9.17 -2.89
CA GLU A 13 -4.28 9.59 -4.14
C GLU A 13 -2.98 8.82 -4.40
N ASN A 14 -2.12 8.66 -3.39
CA ASN A 14 -0.90 7.86 -3.51
C ASN A 14 -1.18 6.39 -3.83
N VAL A 15 -2.20 5.78 -3.21
CA VAL A 15 -2.65 4.42 -3.54
C VAL A 15 -3.05 4.33 -5.01
N ARG A 16 -3.81 5.30 -5.54
CA ARG A 16 -4.19 5.33 -6.97
C ARG A 16 -2.99 5.45 -7.88
N HIS A 17 -2.00 6.27 -7.52
CA HIS A 17 -0.76 6.38 -8.31
C HIS A 17 0.03 5.08 -8.33
N LEU A 18 0.11 4.37 -7.20
CA LEU A 18 0.78 3.08 -7.12
C LEU A 18 0.05 2.01 -7.93
N ASP A 19 -1.28 1.97 -7.85
CA ASP A 19 -2.10 1.04 -8.65
C ASP A 19 -1.95 1.32 -10.15
N ALA A 20 -1.99 2.59 -10.56
CA ALA A 20 -1.79 2.99 -11.96
C ALA A 20 -0.36 2.67 -12.46
N ALA A 21 0.65 2.81 -11.60
CA ALA A 21 2.02 2.43 -11.93
C ALA A 21 2.16 0.91 -12.09
N ALA A 22 1.52 0.11 -11.22
CA ALA A 22 1.48 -1.34 -11.32
C ALA A 22 0.81 -1.81 -12.62
N GLU A 23 -0.31 -1.18 -12.99
CA GLU A 23 -1.01 -1.43 -14.26
C GLU A 23 -0.15 -1.03 -15.47
N GLY A 24 0.54 0.13 -15.39
CA GLY A 24 1.45 0.59 -16.42
C GLY A 24 2.61 -0.38 -16.66
N ILE A 25 3.20 -0.92 -15.59
CA ILE A 25 4.24 -1.97 -15.68
C ILE A 25 3.67 -3.23 -16.32
N GLY A 26 2.47 -3.68 -15.93
CA GLY A 26 1.82 -4.83 -16.56
C GLY A 26 1.57 -4.63 -18.06
N THR A 27 1.16 -3.41 -18.44
CA THR A 27 0.96 -3.04 -19.84
C THR A 27 2.29 -3.06 -20.60
N ALA A 28 3.34 -2.43 -20.06
CA ALA A 28 4.67 -2.43 -20.67
C ALA A 28 5.23 -3.87 -20.80
N ALA A 29 5.03 -4.71 -19.77
CA ALA A 29 5.41 -6.11 -19.79
C ALA A 29 4.79 -6.84 -20.97
N SER A 30 3.48 -6.64 -21.18
CA SER A 30 2.71 -7.28 -22.25
C SER A 30 3.09 -6.86 -23.68
N GLN A 31 3.86 -5.77 -23.84
CA GLN A 31 4.33 -5.34 -25.16
C GLN A 31 5.51 -6.17 -25.67
N MET A 32 6.26 -6.83 -24.78
CA MET A 32 7.23 -7.83 -25.25
C MET A 32 6.46 -9.07 -25.69
N PRO A 33 6.75 -9.60 -26.89
CA PRO A 33 6.10 -10.81 -27.34
C PRO A 33 6.50 -11.95 -26.40
N GLY A 34 5.50 -12.66 -25.87
CA GLY A 34 5.70 -13.87 -25.06
C GLY A 34 6.32 -15.01 -25.88
N GLU A 35 6.40 -16.21 -25.30
CA GLU A 35 6.94 -17.40 -25.97
C GLU A 35 6.31 -17.59 -27.37
N GLN A 36 7.08 -17.28 -28.43
CA GLN A 36 6.64 -17.50 -29.80
C GLN A 36 7.20 -18.83 -30.27
N CYS A 37 6.36 -19.66 -30.88
CA CYS A 37 6.75 -20.98 -31.39
C CYS A 37 7.77 -20.94 -32.55
N SER A 38 8.21 -19.75 -33.00
CA SER A 38 9.05 -19.58 -34.21
C SER A 38 10.14 -18.50 -34.06
N LEU A 39 10.70 -18.31 -32.86
CA LEU A 39 11.74 -17.29 -32.62
C LEU A 39 13.03 -17.53 -33.41
N HIS A 40 13.36 -18.79 -33.69
CA HIS A 40 14.60 -19.19 -34.34
C HIS A 40 14.76 -18.59 -35.76
N ASP A 41 13.68 -18.60 -36.55
CA ASP A 41 13.71 -18.11 -37.94
C ASP A 41 13.61 -16.58 -38.04
N VAL A 42 13.11 -15.91 -36.99
CA VAL A 42 12.89 -14.45 -36.97
C VAL A 42 14.08 -13.71 -36.37
N TYR A 43 14.73 -14.27 -35.35
CA TYR A 43 15.76 -13.58 -34.56
C TYR A 43 17.19 -14.01 -34.86
N GLY A 44 17.42 -14.91 -35.82
CA GLY A 44 18.75 -15.12 -36.41
C GLY A 44 19.46 -16.41 -36.00
N GLY A 45 18.72 -17.52 -35.85
CA GLY A 45 19.29 -18.85 -35.71
C GLY A 45 19.54 -19.32 -34.26
N GLU A 46 20.35 -20.38 -34.13
CA GLU A 46 20.47 -21.24 -32.94
C GLU A 46 20.94 -20.51 -31.67
N ASP A 47 21.71 -19.43 -31.82
CA ASP A 47 22.22 -18.64 -30.69
C ASP A 47 21.26 -17.50 -30.29
N SER A 48 20.67 -16.82 -31.27
CA SER A 48 19.93 -15.59 -31.06
C SER A 48 18.50 -15.82 -30.54
N GLY A 49 17.85 -16.92 -30.96
CA GLY A 49 16.53 -17.32 -30.44
C GLY A 49 16.56 -17.54 -28.91
N PRO A 50 17.42 -18.43 -28.39
CA PRO A 50 17.54 -18.67 -26.95
C PRO A 50 18.05 -17.47 -26.15
N ALA A 51 18.83 -16.57 -26.76
CA ALA A 51 19.21 -15.31 -26.12
C ALA A 51 18.01 -14.37 -25.95
N PHE A 52 17.17 -14.26 -26.98
CA PHE A 52 15.93 -13.49 -26.95
C PHE A 52 14.94 -14.06 -25.92
N GLU A 53 14.73 -15.37 -25.89
CA GLU A 53 13.84 -16.04 -24.91
C GLU A 53 14.26 -15.75 -23.47
N ARG A 54 15.58 -15.79 -23.18
CA ARG A 54 16.11 -15.44 -21.87
C ARG A 54 15.86 -13.97 -21.51
N CYS A 55 15.99 -13.08 -22.49
CA CYS A 55 15.71 -11.65 -22.31
C CYS A 55 14.22 -11.41 -22.01
N VAL A 56 13.31 -12.02 -22.77
CA VAL A 56 11.86 -11.91 -22.56
C VAL A 56 11.44 -12.47 -21.21
N THR A 57 11.98 -13.65 -20.83
CA THR A 57 11.72 -14.25 -19.52
C THR A 57 12.17 -13.32 -18.40
N ALA A 58 13.41 -12.84 -18.45
CA ALA A 58 13.95 -11.92 -17.44
C ALA A 58 13.14 -10.62 -17.35
N TRP A 59 12.69 -10.09 -18.48
CA TRP A 59 11.83 -8.91 -18.53
C TRP A 59 10.49 -9.13 -17.84
N HIS A 60 9.81 -10.24 -18.13
CA HIS A 60 8.54 -10.55 -17.47
C HIS A 60 8.70 -10.81 -15.97
N ASP A 61 9.78 -11.51 -15.57
CA ASP A 61 10.09 -11.76 -14.16
C ASP A 61 10.31 -10.45 -13.40
N GLU A 62 11.16 -9.57 -13.93
CA GLU A 62 11.46 -8.28 -13.28
C GLU A 62 10.23 -7.36 -13.24
N ALA A 63 9.45 -7.30 -14.32
CA ALA A 63 8.19 -6.55 -14.34
C ALA A 63 7.19 -7.10 -13.30
N GLY A 64 7.14 -8.43 -13.12
CA GLY A 64 6.31 -9.08 -12.11
C GLY A 64 6.74 -8.71 -10.68
N VAL A 65 8.04 -8.67 -10.42
CA VAL A 65 8.59 -8.23 -9.12
C VAL A 65 8.22 -6.77 -8.83
N LEU A 66 8.44 -5.86 -9.80
CA LEU A 66 8.13 -4.44 -9.62
C LEU A 66 6.64 -4.20 -9.40
N ARG A 67 5.79 -4.83 -10.22
CA ARG A 67 4.34 -4.76 -10.08
C ARG A 67 3.88 -5.23 -8.70
N SER A 68 4.37 -6.40 -8.26
CA SER A 68 4.01 -6.97 -6.95
C SER A 68 4.42 -6.05 -5.80
N ALA A 69 5.61 -5.44 -5.88
CA ALA A 69 6.08 -4.50 -4.87
C ALA A 69 5.19 -3.24 -4.78
N LEU A 70 4.77 -2.69 -5.92
CA LEU A 70 3.87 -1.53 -5.95
C LEU A 70 2.49 -1.86 -5.37
N GLU A 71 1.91 -3.00 -5.76
CA GLU A 71 0.64 -3.49 -5.23
C GLU A 71 0.73 -3.74 -3.71
N GLU A 72 1.86 -4.28 -3.22
CA GLU A 72 2.09 -4.51 -1.79
C GLU A 72 2.17 -3.19 -1.01
N ILE A 73 2.91 -2.19 -1.53
CA ILE A 73 3.00 -0.87 -0.90
C ILE A 73 1.60 -0.21 -0.88
N ALA A 74 0.85 -0.27 -1.97
CA ALA A 74 -0.53 0.22 -2.04
C ALA A 74 -1.42 -0.48 -0.99
N GLY A 75 -1.31 -1.80 -0.85
CA GLY A 75 -2.00 -2.59 0.16
C GLY A 75 -1.68 -2.13 1.58
N LYS A 76 -0.39 -1.95 1.90
CA LYS A 76 0.06 -1.44 3.22
C LYS A 76 -0.46 -0.03 3.50
N LEU A 77 -0.47 0.85 2.50
CA LEU A 77 -1.03 2.20 2.61
C LEU A 77 -2.52 2.18 2.90
N ARG A 78 -3.31 1.32 2.21
CA ARG A 78 -4.75 1.16 2.49
C ARG A 78 -4.98 0.73 3.94
N ILE A 79 -4.29 -0.31 4.40
CA ILE A 79 -4.41 -0.81 5.79
C ILE A 79 -4.06 0.30 6.78
N THR A 80 -2.97 1.01 6.55
CA THR A 80 -2.51 2.11 7.40
C THR A 80 -3.54 3.23 7.46
N GLY A 81 -4.04 3.68 6.30
CA GLY A 81 -5.06 4.72 6.20
C GLY A 81 -6.37 4.34 6.89
N THR A 82 -6.82 3.09 6.76
CA THR A 82 -8.01 2.59 7.48
C THR A 82 -7.79 2.59 9.00
N ASN A 83 -6.62 2.13 9.47
CA ASN A 83 -6.31 2.11 10.91
C ASN A 83 -6.25 3.53 11.51
N TYR A 84 -5.62 4.47 10.80
CA TYR A 84 -5.57 5.86 11.24
C TYR A 84 -6.96 6.50 11.29
N GLY A 85 -7.78 6.32 10.25
CA GLY A 85 -9.15 6.83 10.24
C GLY A 85 -10.00 6.28 11.39
N ALA A 86 -9.94 4.97 11.65
CA ALA A 86 -10.66 4.36 12.76
C ALA A 86 -10.18 4.86 14.14
N ALA A 87 -8.88 5.09 14.31
CA ALA A 87 -8.32 5.65 15.53
C ALA A 87 -8.75 7.10 15.76
N GLU A 88 -8.82 7.90 14.68
CA GLU A 88 -9.30 9.28 14.72
C GLU A 88 -10.78 9.34 15.10
N ASP A 89 -11.63 8.55 14.44
CA ASP A 89 -13.07 8.48 14.76
C ASP A 89 -13.30 8.08 16.23
N SER A 90 -12.53 7.11 16.71
CA SER A 90 -12.57 6.67 18.11
C SER A 90 -12.10 7.76 19.08
N ALA A 91 -11.11 8.58 18.70
CA ALA A 91 -10.67 9.71 19.50
C ALA A 91 -11.75 10.82 19.52
N LEU A 92 -12.33 11.15 18.38
CA LEU A 92 -13.43 12.12 18.27
C LEU A 92 -14.64 11.72 19.09
N GLN A 93 -15.04 10.44 19.05
CA GLN A 93 -16.15 9.93 19.87
C GLN A 93 -15.85 10.04 21.36
N ARG A 94 -14.63 9.73 21.81
CA ARG A 94 -14.21 9.90 23.21
C ARG A 94 -14.22 11.36 23.65
N VAL A 95 -13.71 12.27 22.83
CA VAL A 95 -13.71 13.71 23.12
C VAL A 95 -15.13 14.25 23.18
N GLN A 96 -16.00 13.88 22.23
CA GLN A 96 -17.40 14.30 22.24
C GLN A 96 -18.16 13.70 23.42
N GLY A 97 -17.87 12.45 23.80
CA GLY A 97 -18.41 11.82 25.00
C GLY A 97 -18.03 12.58 26.26
N ALA A 98 -16.73 12.88 26.43
CA ALA A 98 -16.22 13.66 27.56
C ALA A 98 -16.81 15.08 27.63
N ALA A 99 -16.98 15.74 26.48
CA ALA A 99 -17.61 17.05 26.38
C ALA A 99 -19.11 17.01 26.74
N ARG A 100 -19.83 15.95 26.35
CA ARG A 100 -21.25 15.75 26.70
C ARG A 100 -21.47 15.39 28.16
N THR A 101 -20.53 14.70 28.80
CA THR A 101 -20.56 14.41 30.24
C THR A 101 -20.17 15.61 31.12
N GLY A 102 -19.90 16.78 30.53
CA GLY A 102 -19.80 18.05 31.25
C GLY A 102 -18.77 18.07 32.37
N GLY A 103 -17.47 18.15 32.03
CA GLY A 103 -16.46 18.71 32.92
C GLY A 103 -16.35 18.11 34.33
N GLN A 104 -16.71 16.84 34.52
CA GLN A 104 -16.40 16.18 35.79
C GLN A 104 -14.88 15.95 35.84
N PRO A 105 -14.13 16.57 36.76
CA PRO A 105 -12.71 16.28 36.91
C PRO A 105 -12.54 14.78 37.19
N PRO A 106 -11.43 14.15 36.74
CA PRO A 106 -11.15 12.78 37.12
C PRO A 106 -11.19 12.71 38.65
N VAL A 107 -12.12 11.93 39.18
CA VAL A 107 -12.14 11.63 40.62
C VAL A 107 -10.76 10.99 40.88
N PRO A 108 -9.91 11.56 41.76
CA PRO A 108 -8.65 10.92 42.06
C PRO A 108 -8.98 9.52 42.54
N ALA A 109 -8.42 8.51 41.88
CA ALA A 109 -8.46 7.15 42.37
C ALA A 109 -7.99 7.22 43.83
N ALA A 110 -8.87 6.85 44.75
CA ALA A 110 -8.52 6.75 46.16
C ALA A 110 -7.22 5.96 46.23
N SER A 111 -6.18 6.58 46.81
CA SER A 111 -4.90 5.92 47.02
C SER A 111 -5.18 4.61 47.71
N GLU A 112 -5.03 3.49 46.98
CA GLU A 112 -4.92 2.20 47.64
C GLU A 112 -3.79 2.33 48.66
N PRO A 113 -4.03 1.93 49.92
CA PRO A 113 -2.97 1.98 50.91
C PRO A 113 -1.80 1.13 50.41
N SER A 114 -0.61 1.74 50.35
CA SER A 114 0.62 1.06 49.96
C SER A 114 0.77 -0.26 50.72
N PRO A 115 1.05 -1.39 50.05
CA PRO A 115 1.31 -2.66 50.72
C PRO A 115 2.66 -2.68 51.46
N PHE A 116 3.44 -1.61 51.38
CA PHE A 116 4.66 -1.37 52.15
C PHE A 116 4.50 -0.01 52.81
N GLY A 117 4.27 -0.02 54.13
CA GLY A 117 4.05 1.17 54.94
C GLY A 117 5.22 2.14 55.00
#